data_AF-A6T044-F1
#
_entry.id   AF-A6T044-F1
#
_cell.length_a   1.000
_cell.length_b   1.000
_cell.length_c   1.000
_cell.angle_alpha   90.00
_cell.angle_beta   90.00
_cell.angle_gamma   90.00
#
_symmetry.space_group_name_H-M   'P 1'
#
loop_
_entity.id
_entity.type
_entity.pdbx_description
1 polymer ?
#
loop_
_entity_poly.entity_id
_entity_poly.type
_entity_poly.pdbx_seq_one_letter_code
_entity_poly.pdbx_strand_id
1 'polypeptide(L)'
;MFAAISPTLGTQPFNDWFVPDTTQRQPLGMQVTAVDPFWGAGKFMYVASNAAILKGSVVMWDETFTASLLPSTVTQGFCFGIAMAPIPSGSFGWVQLEGCAVYKTNATVAADGVLAIAAAGILGATATGKQVIGIRNRISATGTKTFTANTQSGSNKLFCPAGYDGAFLGMALTGTGVGASAVVAALDPDGKTIYAGTAIGTASGANSTATGQITLTGTYTGYGSGVINNPTCMQIVT
;
A
#
# COMPACT_ATOMS: atom_id res chain seq x y z
N MET A 1 6.05 8.96 8.50
CA MET A 1 6.02 7.56 8.02
C MET A 1 6.31 6.59 9.16
N PHE A 2 5.93 5.31 9.02
CA PHE A 2 6.12 4.31 10.08
C PHE A 2 7.59 4.20 10.52
N ALA A 3 7.83 4.41 11.81
CA ALA A 3 9.10 4.22 12.49
C ALA A 3 8.99 3.06 13.48
N ALA A 4 9.96 2.13 13.46
CA ALA A 4 9.98 0.98 14.35
C ALA A 4 10.04 1.43 15.82
N ILE A 5 9.19 0.85 16.68
CA ILE A 5 9.24 1.07 18.13
C ILE A 5 10.01 -0.05 18.85
N SER A 6 10.24 -1.17 18.19
CA SER A 6 11.05 -2.30 18.70
C SER A 6 12.01 -2.80 17.62
N PRO A 7 12.95 -1.95 17.14
CA PRO A 7 13.83 -2.34 16.05
C PRO A 7 14.89 -3.35 16.52
N THR A 8 15.12 -4.37 15.70
CA THR A 8 16.40 -5.09 15.69
C THR A 8 17.41 -4.27 14.88
N LEU A 9 18.72 -4.53 15.08
CA LEU A 9 19.75 -3.90 14.27
C LEU A 9 19.50 -4.19 12.78
N GLY A 10 19.55 -3.14 11.95
CA GLY A 10 19.31 -3.25 10.52
C GLY A 10 17.84 -3.42 10.11
N THR A 11 16.88 -3.12 10.98
CA THR A 11 15.44 -3.08 10.61
C THR A 11 15.26 -2.11 9.44
N GLN A 12 14.75 -2.61 8.32
CA GLN A 12 14.49 -1.77 7.16
C GLN A 12 13.26 -0.88 7.38
N PRO A 13 13.14 0.24 6.65
CA PRO A 13 11.92 1.01 6.62
C PRO A 13 10.73 0.16 6.15
N PHE A 14 9.56 0.37 6.76
CA PHE A 14 8.33 -0.36 6.42
C PHE A 14 7.54 0.27 5.26
N ASN A 15 8.05 1.35 4.69
CA ASN A 15 7.22 2.36 4.06
C ASN A 15 7.45 2.44 2.54
N ASP A 16 6.58 3.24 1.93
CA ASP A 16 6.38 3.38 0.48
C ASP A 16 7.56 4.05 -0.28
N TRP A 17 8.71 4.30 0.37
CA TRP A 17 9.95 4.74 -0.31
C TRP A 17 11.07 3.69 -0.26
N PHE A 18 10.82 2.55 0.37
CA PHE A 18 11.78 1.46 0.47
C PHE A 18 11.80 0.59 -0.79
N VAL A 19 13.02 0.20 -1.19
CA VAL A 19 13.25 -0.82 -2.22
C VAL A 19 13.41 -2.17 -1.50
N PRO A 20 12.66 -3.22 -1.88
CA PRO A 20 12.79 -4.56 -1.31
C PRO A 20 14.23 -5.05 -1.24
N ASP A 21 14.52 -5.87 -0.24
CA ASP A 21 15.85 -6.46 -0.17
C ASP A 21 16.01 -7.57 -1.20
N THR A 22 17.17 -7.59 -1.85
CA THR A 22 17.59 -8.70 -2.70
C THR A 22 18.30 -9.80 -1.93
N THR A 23 18.66 -9.53 -0.66
CA THR A 23 19.24 -10.49 0.27
C THR A 23 18.50 -10.42 1.59
N GLN A 24 18.29 -11.57 2.23
CA GLN A 24 17.61 -11.64 3.50
C GLN A 24 18.41 -10.88 4.58
N ARG A 25 17.84 -9.83 5.17
CA ARG A 25 18.52 -9.09 6.27
C ARG A 25 17.89 -9.33 7.64
N GLN A 26 16.71 -9.93 7.69
CA GLN A 26 16.02 -10.26 8.94
C GLN A 26 15.52 -11.71 8.91
N PRO A 27 15.35 -12.37 10.07
CA PRO A 27 14.70 -13.68 10.14
C PRO A 27 13.29 -13.61 9.53
N LEU A 28 12.94 -14.59 8.69
CA LEU A 28 11.59 -14.64 8.12
C LEU A 28 10.57 -14.90 9.25
N GLY A 29 9.38 -14.30 9.13
CA GLY A 29 8.36 -14.33 10.17
C GLY A 29 8.58 -13.36 11.32
N MET A 30 9.72 -12.65 11.35
CA MET A 30 9.97 -11.61 12.36
C MET A 30 8.89 -10.53 12.30
N GLN A 31 8.28 -10.24 13.45
CA GLN A 31 7.27 -9.21 13.58
C GLN A 31 7.83 -7.98 14.27
N VAL A 32 7.60 -6.81 13.69
CA VAL A 32 8.01 -5.51 14.25
C VAL A 32 6.80 -4.60 14.34
N THR A 33 6.67 -3.94 15.47
CA THR A 33 5.70 -2.86 15.66
C THR A 33 6.31 -1.53 15.23
N ALA A 34 5.53 -0.70 14.57
CA ALA A 34 5.93 0.63 14.14
C ALA A 34 4.80 1.64 14.31
N VAL A 35 5.15 2.92 14.42
CA VAL A 35 4.19 4.01 14.57
C VAL A 35 4.43 5.09 13.52
N ASP A 36 3.35 5.64 13.01
CA ASP A 36 3.32 6.79 12.13
C ASP A 36 2.37 7.87 12.68
N PRO A 37 2.74 9.17 12.62
CA PRO A 37 1.85 10.24 13.06
C PRO A 37 0.49 10.30 12.36
N PHE A 38 0.38 9.84 11.11
CA PHE A 38 -0.85 9.86 10.32
C PHE A 38 -1.59 8.51 10.31
N TRP A 39 -0.87 7.42 10.03
CA TRP A 39 -1.41 6.06 9.93
C TRP A 39 -1.57 5.36 11.29
N GLY A 40 -0.99 5.92 12.36
CA GLY A 40 -1.05 5.36 13.71
C GLY A 40 -0.10 4.20 13.92
N ALA A 41 -0.45 3.28 14.82
CA ALA A 41 0.34 2.09 15.10
C ALA A 41 0.03 0.96 14.10
N GLY A 42 1.05 0.15 13.78
CA GLY A 42 0.92 -1.04 12.95
C GLY A 42 1.91 -2.14 13.34
N LYS A 43 1.59 -3.37 12.94
CA LYS A 43 2.45 -4.55 13.10
C LYS A 43 2.80 -5.11 11.74
N PHE A 44 4.07 -5.37 11.51
CA PHE A 44 4.63 -5.76 10.22
C PHE A 44 5.39 -7.07 10.36
N MET A 45 5.29 -7.96 9.38
CA MET A 45 6.01 -9.23 9.33
C MET A 45 6.96 -9.25 8.13
N TYR A 46 8.18 -9.72 8.35
CA TYR A 46 9.17 -9.88 7.28
C TYR A 46 8.98 -11.22 6.57
N VAL A 47 8.89 -11.19 5.24
CA VAL A 47 8.61 -12.37 4.40
C VAL A 47 9.53 -12.42 3.18
N ALA A 48 9.74 -13.62 2.66
CA ALA A 48 10.34 -13.85 1.34
C ALA A 48 9.22 -13.95 0.30
N SER A 49 9.39 -13.40 -0.91
CA SER A 49 8.34 -13.48 -1.94
C SER A 49 8.60 -14.60 -2.95
N ASN A 50 7.61 -15.45 -3.22
CA ASN A 50 7.65 -16.43 -4.31
C ASN A 50 7.03 -15.95 -5.63
N ALA A 51 6.48 -14.74 -5.64
CA ALA A 51 5.75 -14.16 -6.77
C ALA A 51 6.08 -12.67 -6.92
N ALA A 52 5.62 -12.07 -8.02
CA ALA A 52 5.63 -10.61 -8.14
C ALA A 52 4.46 -10.03 -7.32
N ILE A 53 4.74 -9.64 -6.08
CA ILE A 53 3.76 -9.03 -5.19
C ILE A 53 3.75 -7.52 -5.45
N LEU A 54 2.57 -6.95 -5.67
CA LEU A 54 2.41 -5.51 -5.85
C LEU A 54 2.08 -4.84 -4.51
N LYS A 55 2.41 -3.56 -4.38
CA LYS A 55 2.03 -2.75 -3.22
C LYS A 55 0.53 -2.81 -2.95
N GLY A 56 0.15 -2.99 -1.69
CA GLY A 56 -1.21 -3.13 -1.20
C GLY A 56 -1.85 -4.49 -1.49
N SER A 57 -1.15 -5.42 -2.14
CA SER A 57 -1.73 -6.74 -2.40
C SER A 57 -1.99 -7.48 -1.08
N VAL A 58 -3.03 -8.30 -1.09
CA VAL A 58 -3.33 -9.23 0.00
C VAL A 58 -2.45 -10.47 -0.15
N VAL A 59 -1.73 -10.82 0.90
CA VAL A 59 -0.64 -11.81 0.85
C VAL A 59 -0.84 -12.85 1.93
N MET A 60 -0.73 -14.12 1.55
CA MET A 60 -0.60 -15.25 2.47
C MET A 60 0.82 -15.79 2.43
N TRP A 61 1.19 -16.64 3.39
CA TRP A 61 2.50 -17.29 3.46
C TRP A 61 2.38 -18.74 3.94
N ASP A 62 3.44 -19.51 3.74
CA ASP A 62 3.59 -20.90 4.20
C ASP A 62 4.37 -20.99 5.53
N GLU A 63 4.66 -22.21 5.99
CA GLU A 63 5.41 -22.48 7.23
C GLU A 63 6.85 -21.94 7.23
N THR A 64 7.39 -21.61 6.05
CA THR A 64 8.71 -21.00 5.88
C THR A 64 8.64 -19.48 5.75
N PHE A 65 7.45 -18.89 5.88
CA PHE A 65 7.17 -17.47 5.65
C PHE A 65 7.50 -17.01 4.22
N THR A 66 7.32 -17.92 3.26
CA THR A 66 7.35 -17.60 1.84
C THR A 66 5.97 -17.13 1.41
N ALA A 67 5.89 -15.87 1.01
CA ALA A 67 4.69 -15.13 0.69
C ALA A 67 4.27 -15.26 -0.78
N SER A 68 2.96 -15.36 -0.99
CA SER A 68 2.28 -15.31 -2.29
C SER A 68 0.99 -14.51 -2.23
N LEU A 69 0.43 -14.16 -3.39
CA LEU A 69 -0.88 -13.51 -3.46
C LEU A 69 -1.95 -14.45 -2.89
N LEU A 70 -2.77 -13.93 -1.97
CA LEU A 70 -3.88 -14.70 -1.41
C LEU A 70 -4.82 -15.14 -2.55
N PRO A 71 -5.05 -16.45 -2.76
CA PRO A 71 -5.86 -16.96 -3.85
C PRO A 71 -7.34 -16.58 -3.68
N SER A 72 -8.06 -16.53 -4.80
CA SER A 72 -9.49 -16.17 -4.82
C SER A 72 -10.43 -17.37 -5.07
N THR A 73 -9.89 -18.56 -5.34
CA THR A 73 -10.68 -19.75 -5.70
C THR A 73 -10.87 -20.72 -4.53
N VAL A 74 -9.84 -20.87 -3.68
CA VAL A 74 -9.87 -21.68 -2.47
C VAL A 74 -9.10 -20.95 -1.38
N THR A 75 -9.77 -20.63 -0.28
CA THR A 75 -9.16 -19.99 0.90
C THR A 75 -9.26 -20.90 2.11
N GLN A 76 -8.23 -20.95 2.95
CA GLN A 76 -8.14 -21.91 4.05
C GLN A 76 -8.50 -21.32 5.43
N GLY A 77 -9.09 -20.13 5.50
CA GLY A 77 -9.29 -19.46 6.80
C GLY A 77 -8.01 -18.95 7.46
N PHE A 78 -6.87 -19.09 6.80
CA PHE A 78 -5.57 -18.64 7.31
C PHE A 78 -5.47 -17.11 7.29
N CYS A 79 -4.62 -16.58 8.16
CA CYS A 79 -4.38 -15.14 8.21
C CYS A 79 -3.63 -14.65 6.96
N PHE A 80 -3.80 -13.38 6.66
CA PHE A 80 -3.10 -12.71 5.59
C PHE A 80 -2.58 -11.34 6.06
N GLY A 81 -1.71 -10.75 5.26
CA GLY A 81 -1.19 -9.40 5.44
C GLY A 81 -1.35 -8.56 4.18
N ILE A 82 -1.03 -7.28 4.30
CA ILE A 82 -1.05 -6.31 3.19
C ILE A 82 0.39 -5.95 2.83
N ALA A 83 0.79 -6.14 1.57
CA ALA A 83 2.14 -5.80 1.12
C ALA A 83 2.40 -4.29 1.21
N MET A 84 3.45 -3.89 1.92
CA MET A 84 3.76 -2.46 2.11
C MET A 84 4.45 -1.79 0.93
N ALA A 85 5.10 -2.58 0.07
CA ALA A 85 5.75 -2.12 -1.15
C ALA A 85 5.62 -3.21 -2.23
N PRO A 86 5.96 -2.95 -3.50
CA PRO A 86 6.11 -4.02 -4.48
C PRO A 86 7.28 -4.92 -4.05
N ILE A 87 7.11 -6.25 -4.02
CA ILE A 87 8.15 -7.22 -3.65
C ILE A 87 8.32 -8.21 -4.82
N PRO A 88 9.39 -8.09 -5.63
CA PRO A 88 9.67 -9.03 -6.71
C PRO A 88 9.88 -10.46 -6.20
N SER A 89 9.68 -11.44 -7.07
CA SER A 89 9.98 -12.84 -6.76
C SER A 89 11.45 -13.00 -6.36
N GLY A 90 11.70 -13.78 -5.30
CA GLY A 90 13.04 -14.01 -4.75
C GLY A 90 13.58 -12.84 -3.91
N SER A 91 12.79 -11.78 -3.70
CA SER A 91 13.14 -10.64 -2.83
C SER A 91 12.42 -10.74 -1.49
N PHE A 92 12.77 -9.84 -0.57
CA PHE A 92 12.26 -9.81 0.80
C PHE A 92 11.65 -8.46 1.13
N GLY A 93 10.63 -8.45 1.98
CA GLY A 93 9.96 -7.22 2.39
C GLY A 93 8.96 -7.41 3.51
N TRP A 94 8.19 -6.35 3.75
CA TRP A 94 7.27 -6.26 4.88
C TRP A 94 5.81 -6.39 4.44
N VAL A 95 5.05 -7.20 5.16
CA VAL A 95 3.58 -7.25 5.10
C VAL A 95 2.99 -6.72 6.40
N GLN A 96 1.98 -5.86 6.32
CA GLN A 96 1.28 -5.34 7.49
C GLN A 96 0.16 -6.29 7.92
N LEU A 97 0.13 -6.60 9.21
CA LEU A 97 -0.82 -7.51 9.85
C LEU A 97 -1.86 -6.77 10.70
N GLU A 98 -1.50 -5.61 11.25
CA GLU A 98 -2.35 -4.81 12.12
C GLU A 98 -2.20 -3.31 11.81
N GLY A 99 -3.23 -2.53 12.13
CA GLY A 99 -3.23 -1.07 11.99
C GLY A 99 -3.98 -0.59 10.75
N CYS A 100 -3.80 0.69 10.40
CA CYS A 100 -4.36 1.24 9.17
C CYS A 100 -3.51 0.83 7.96
N ALA A 101 -4.10 0.11 7.01
CA ALA A 101 -3.42 -0.38 5.82
C ALA A 101 -4.11 0.14 4.54
N VAL A 102 -3.33 0.31 3.48
CA VAL A 102 -3.82 0.62 2.14
C VAL A 102 -3.73 -0.66 1.30
N TYR A 103 -4.87 -1.22 0.95
CA TYR A 103 -4.98 -2.49 0.22
C TYR A 103 -5.46 -2.27 -1.21
N LYS A 104 -5.10 -3.16 -2.14
CA LYS A 104 -5.60 -3.13 -3.52
C LYS A 104 -7.07 -3.53 -3.56
N THR A 105 -7.84 -2.82 -4.37
CA THR A 105 -9.23 -3.18 -4.68
C THR A 105 -9.53 -2.98 -6.16
N ASN A 106 -10.41 -3.81 -6.70
CA ASN A 106 -10.97 -3.61 -8.05
C ASN A 106 -12.42 -3.09 -8.03
N ALA A 107 -12.95 -2.76 -6.83
CA ALA A 107 -14.30 -2.26 -6.66
C ALA A 107 -14.34 -1.03 -5.73
N THR A 108 -15.33 -0.16 -5.97
CA THR A 108 -15.68 0.91 -5.04
C THR A 108 -16.63 0.38 -3.98
N VAL A 109 -16.07 -0.08 -2.87
CA VAL A 109 -16.85 -0.48 -1.69
C VAL A 109 -16.92 0.72 -0.75
N ALA A 110 -18.14 1.16 -0.43
CA ALA A 110 -18.37 2.25 0.51
C ALA A 110 -17.69 1.99 1.86
N ALA A 111 -17.34 3.05 2.59
CA ALA A 111 -16.82 2.94 3.94
C ALA A 111 -17.75 2.08 4.81
N ASP A 112 -17.17 1.25 5.67
CA ASP A 112 -17.82 0.24 6.50
C ASP A 112 -18.54 -0.89 5.73
N GLY A 113 -18.46 -0.89 4.39
CA GLY A 113 -18.92 -1.99 3.58
C GLY A 113 -18.06 -3.25 3.76
N VAL A 114 -18.71 -4.41 3.62
CA VAL A 114 -18.05 -5.72 3.69
C VAL A 114 -17.16 -5.93 2.45
N LEU A 115 -16.00 -6.53 2.68
CA LEU A 115 -15.03 -6.85 1.63
C LEU A 115 -14.93 -8.37 1.42
N ALA A 116 -14.60 -8.75 0.20
CA ALA A 116 -14.26 -10.13 -0.17
C ALA A 116 -13.01 -10.17 -1.05
N ILE A 117 -12.43 -11.36 -1.22
CA ILE A 117 -11.35 -11.59 -2.18
C ILE A 117 -11.95 -11.67 -3.59
N ALA A 118 -11.69 -10.65 -4.41
CA ALA A 118 -12.24 -10.54 -5.76
C ALA A 118 -11.33 -11.16 -6.83
N ALA A 119 -10.01 -11.06 -6.65
CA ALA A 119 -8.99 -11.73 -7.44
C ALA A 119 -7.78 -12.04 -6.57
N ALA A 120 -6.80 -12.79 -7.09
CA ALA A 120 -5.60 -13.11 -6.32
C ALA A 120 -4.93 -11.83 -5.79
N GLY A 121 -4.84 -11.72 -4.47
CA GLY A 121 -4.29 -10.55 -3.77
C GLY A 121 -5.06 -9.23 -3.91
N ILE A 122 -6.30 -9.24 -4.41
CA ILE A 122 -7.11 -8.05 -4.64
C ILE A 122 -8.45 -8.18 -3.91
N LEU A 123 -8.76 -7.19 -3.06
CA LEU A 123 -10.08 -7.09 -2.42
C LEU A 123 -11.11 -6.51 -3.39
N GLY A 124 -12.38 -6.69 -3.05
CA GLY A 124 -13.48 -6.07 -3.77
C GLY A 124 -14.79 -6.21 -3.03
N ALA A 125 -15.89 -5.97 -3.75
CA ALA A 125 -17.23 -6.14 -3.23
C ALA A 125 -17.49 -7.60 -2.83
N THR A 126 -18.33 -7.79 -1.81
CA THR A 126 -18.75 -9.11 -1.38
C THR A 126 -19.36 -9.92 -2.52
N ALA A 127 -19.02 -11.20 -2.56
CA ALA A 127 -19.65 -12.19 -3.43
C ALA A 127 -20.17 -13.34 -2.57
N THR A 128 -21.11 -14.13 -3.10
CA THR A 128 -21.71 -15.26 -2.38
C THR A 128 -20.63 -16.18 -1.84
N GLY A 129 -20.72 -16.47 -0.55
CA GLY A 129 -19.81 -17.40 0.13
C GLY A 129 -18.40 -16.86 0.34
N LYS A 130 -18.09 -15.59 0.07
CA LYS A 130 -16.75 -15.01 0.29
C LYS A 130 -16.82 -13.82 1.23
N GLN A 131 -15.98 -13.82 2.27
CA GLN A 131 -15.85 -12.68 3.16
C GLN A 131 -14.44 -12.58 3.73
N VAL A 132 -14.00 -11.34 3.93
CA VAL A 132 -12.83 -11.01 4.75
C VAL A 132 -13.25 -10.63 6.16
N ILE A 133 -12.55 -11.16 7.15
CA ILE A 133 -12.78 -10.96 8.58
C ILE A 133 -11.55 -10.29 9.19
N GLY A 134 -11.73 -9.48 10.23
CA GLY A 134 -10.63 -8.74 10.86
C GLY A 134 -10.21 -7.49 10.10
N ILE A 135 -11.04 -7.01 9.17
CA ILE A 135 -10.87 -5.74 8.48
C ILE A 135 -12.09 -4.85 8.69
N ARG A 136 -11.87 -3.55 8.93
CA ARG A 136 -12.88 -2.51 8.83
C ARG A 136 -12.52 -1.59 7.67
N ASN A 137 -13.28 -1.66 6.57
CA ASN A 137 -13.14 -0.74 5.45
C ASN A 137 -13.47 0.68 5.91
N ARG A 138 -12.59 1.66 5.67
CA ARG A 138 -12.79 3.05 6.10
C ARG A 138 -12.77 4.04 4.93
N ILE A 139 -12.05 3.73 3.87
CA ILE A 139 -11.88 4.61 2.69
C ILE A 139 -12.12 3.78 1.44
N SER A 140 -13.10 4.20 0.62
CA SER A 140 -13.39 3.60 -0.67
C SER A 140 -12.36 3.99 -1.75
N ALA A 141 -12.39 3.32 -2.90
CA ALA A 141 -11.54 3.66 -4.05
C ALA A 141 -11.78 5.06 -4.65
N THR A 142 -12.89 5.69 -4.29
CA THR A 142 -13.22 7.08 -4.67
C THR A 142 -12.85 8.08 -3.58
N GLY A 143 -12.34 7.62 -2.43
CA GLY A 143 -11.84 8.48 -1.38
C GLY A 143 -10.67 9.33 -1.85
N THR A 144 -10.57 10.55 -1.30
CA THR A 144 -9.54 11.51 -1.69
C THR A 144 -8.81 12.09 -0.48
N LYS A 145 -7.55 12.45 -0.67
CA LYS A 145 -6.74 13.24 0.26
C LYS A 145 -6.14 14.40 -0.51
N THR A 146 -6.22 15.61 0.05
CA THR A 146 -5.65 16.81 -0.56
C THR A 146 -4.35 17.21 0.12
N PHE A 147 -3.43 17.73 -0.67
CA PHE A 147 -2.15 18.29 -0.24
C PHE A 147 -1.97 19.68 -0.85
N THR A 148 -1.34 20.58 -0.11
CA THR A 148 -0.78 21.80 -0.72
C THR A 148 0.56 21.43 -1.32
N ALA A 149 0.70 21.56 -2.64
CA ALA A 149 1.91 21.18 -3.36
C ALA A 149 2.39 22.28 -4.31
N ASN A 150 3.68 22.31 -4.58
CA ASN A 150 4.33 23.17 -5.54
C ASN A 150 4.72 22.32 -6.74
N THR A 151 4.25 22.74 -7.91
CA THR A 151 4.62 22.18 -9.22
C THR A 151 5.69 23.05 -9.87
N GLN A 152 6.51 22.43 -10.73
CA GLN A 152 7.43 23.11 -11.61
C GLN A 152 7.26 22.53 -13.01
N SER A 153 6.98 23.39 -13.99
CA SER A 153 6.79 22.97 -15.38
C SER A 153 8.00 22.19 -15.89
N GLY A 154 7.73 21.06 -16.56
CA GLY A 154 8.73 20.12 -17.06
C GLY A 154 9.28 19.15 -16.01
N SER A 155 8.90 19.27 -14.73
CA SER A 155 9.36 18.40 -13.64
C SER A 155 8.26 17.45 -13.15
N ASN A 156 8.62 16.21 -12.82
CA ASN A 156 7.74 15.25 -12.17
C ASN A 156 7.77 15.33 -10.64
N LYS A 157 8.56 16.24 -10.06
CA LYS A 157 8.62 16.46 -8.61
C LYS A 157 7.47 17.36 -8.17
N LEU A 158 6.74 16.91 -7.17
CA LEU A 158 5.70 17.68 -6.47
C LEU A 158 6.16 17.89 -5.04
N PHE A 159 6.45 19.13 -4.67
CA PHE A 159 6.92 19.46 -3.33
C PHE A 159 5.76 19.88 -2.44
N CYS A 160 5.52 19.18 -1.33
CA CYS A 160 4.47 19.46 -0.36
C CYS A 160 5.08 20.16 0.86
N PRO A 161 4.97 21.49 1.02
CA PRO A 161 5.67 22.21 2.09
C PRO A 161 5.30 21.76 3.50
N ALA A 162 4.05 21.35 3.70
CA ALA A 162 3.51 20.83 4.95
C ALA A 162 3.72 19.31 5.13
N GLY A 163 4.43 18.66 4.20
CA GLY A 163 4.57 17.20 4.15
C GLY A 163 3.49 16.51 3.31
N TYR A 164 3.75 15.27 2.94
CA TYR A 164 2.85 14.44 2.14
C TYR A 164 2.04 13.41 2.96
N ASP A 165 1.87 13.63 4.27
CA ASP A 165 1.21 12.66 5.16
C ASP A 165 -0.15 12.17 4.63
N GLY A 166 -0.24 10.85 4.46
CA GLY A 166 -1.38 10.16 3.84
C GLY A 166 -1.23 9.84 2.35
N ALA A 167 -0.16 10.32 1.69
CA ALA A 167 0.23 9.84 0.37
C ALA A 167 0.79 8.41 0.46
N PHE A 168 0.61 7.66 -0.63
CA PHE A 168 1.05 6.26 -0.71
C PHE A 168 1.39 5.88 -2.16
N LEU A 169 2.25 4.88 -2.38
CA LEU A 169 2.60 4.43 -3.73
C LEU A 169 1.38 4.00 -4.53
N GLY A 170 1.26 4.48 -5.76
CA GLY A 170 0.13 4.17 -6.65
C GLY A 170 -1.12 5.00 -6.43
N MET A 171 -1.13 5.93 -5.47
CA MET A 171 -2.23 6.89 -5.33
C MET A 171 -2.34 7.73 -6.61
N ALA A 172 -3.53 7.82 -7.19
CA ALA A 172 -3.77 8.61 -8.40
C ALA A 172 -3.72 10.10 -8.06
N LEU A 173 -2.97 10.89 -8.82
CA LEU A 173 -2.72 12.30 -8.56
C LEU A 173 -3.39 13.17 -9.62
N THR A 174 -4.08 14.22 -9.17
CA THR A 174 -4.71 15.22 -10.03
C THR A 174 -4.56 16.62 -9.43
N GLY A 175 -4.62 17.64 -10.28
CA GLY A 175 -4.51 19.04 -9.87
C GLY A 175 -4.11 19.92 -11.05
N THR A 176 -4.17 21.23 -10.87
CA THR A 176 -3.77 22.18 -11.91
C THR A 176 -2.32 21.94 -12.31
N GLY A 177 -2.07 21.68 -13.59
CA GLY A 177 -0.72 21.47 -14.10
C GLY A 177 -0.06 20.16 -13.68
N VAL A 178 -0.75 19.23 -13.01
CA VAL A 178 -0.23 17.87 -12.76
C VAL A 178 -0.28 17.06 -14.05
N GLY A 179 0.77 16.28 -14.33
CA GLY A 179 0.85 15.46 -15.54
C GLY A 179 -0.30 14.47 -15.69
N ALA A 180 -0.64 14.12 -16.93
CA ALA A 180 -1.70 13.16 -17.22
C ALA A 180 -1.37 11.76 -16.65
N SER A 181 -2.41 11.05 -16.18
CA SER A 181 -2.28 9.71 -15.59
C SER A 181 -1.25 9.63 -14.45
N ALA A 182 -1.01 10.75 -13.76
CA ALA A 182 -0.05 10.81 -12.66
C ALA A 182 -0.49 9.89 -11.52
N VAL A 183 0.46 9.14 -11.00
CA VAL A 183 0.38 8.43 -9.73
C VAL A 183 1.60 8.78 -8.88
N VAL A 184 1.51 8.54 -7.58
CA VAL A 184 2.69 8.53 -6.69
C VAL A 184 3.58 7.37 -7.12
N ALA A 185 4.63 7.67 -7.89
CA ALA A 185 5.56 6.68 -8.41
C ALA A 185 6.69 6.37 -7.43
N ALA A 186 7.13 7.38 -6.68
CA ALA A 186 8.05 7.25 -5.56
C ALA A 186 7.80 8.37 -4.53
N LEU A 187 8.22 8.14 -3.30
CA LEU A 187 8.22 9.12 -2.22
C LEU A 187 9.66 9.35 -1.77
N ASP A 188 10.00 10.59 -1.44
CA ASP A 188 11.32 10.94 -0.92
C ASP A 188 11.34 10.79 0.60
N PRO A 189 12.40 10.22 1.22
CA PRO A 189 12.50 10.13 2.67
C PRO A 189 12.41 11.47 3.43
N ASP A 190 12.52 12.62 2.75
CA ASP A 190 12.32 13.96 3.32
C ASP A 190 10.91 14.23 3.90
N GLY A 191 9.92 13.38 3.58
CA GLY A 191 8.54 13.54 4.04
C GLY A 191 7.73 14.61 3.29
N LYS A 192 8.28 15.23 2.26
CA LYS A 192 7.74 16.40 1.56
C LYS A 192 7.73 16.26 0.04
N THR A 193 8.59 15.46 -0.56
CA THR A 193 8.70 15.34 -2.01
C THR A 193 8.02 14.07 -2.52
N ILE A 194 7.05 14.26 -3.41
CA ILE A 194 6.41 13.19 -4.18
C ILE A 194 6.98 13.21 -5.59
N TYR A 195 7.38 12.03 -6.10
CA TYR A 195 7.72 11.86 -7.51
C TYR A 195 6.50 11.30 -8.25
N ALA A 196 5.94 12.11 -9.14
CA ALA A 196 4.88 11.69 -10.04
C ALA A 196 5.44 10.80 -11.17
N GLY A 197 4.63 9.86 -11.61
CA GLY A 197 4.90 9.03 -12.77
C GLY A 197 3.64 8.35 -13.27
N THR A 198 3.73 7.50 -14.27
CA THR A 198 2.56 6.76 -14.80
C THR A 198 2.32 5.41 -14.12
N ALA A 199 3.28 4.95 -13.32
CA ALA A 199 3.20 3.71 -12.54
C ALA A 199 4.14 3.75 -11.33
N ILE A 200 3.89 2.89 -10.35
CA ILE A 200 4.79 2.69 -9.19
C ILE A 200 6.20 2.33 -9.68
N GLY A 201 7.22 2.98 -9.12
CA GLY A 201 8.63 2.77 -9.49
C GLY A 201 9.05 3.43 -10.81
N THR A 202 8.12 4.00 -11.57
CA THR A 202 8.40 4.69 -12.85
C THR A 202 8.24 6.19 -12.66
N ALA A 203 9.20 6.83 -12.00
CA ALA A 203 9.19 8.27 -11.73
C ALA A 203 9.53 9.11 -12.98
N SER A 204 8.72 8.95 -14.03
CA SER A 204 8.81 9.67 -15.31
C SER A 204 7.45 9.64 -16.04
N GLY A 205 7.32 10.46 -17.08
CA GLY A 205 6.14 10.44 -17.96
C GLY A 205 4.95 11.28 -17.48
N ALA A 206 4.92 11.71 -16.21
CA ALA A 206 3.87 12.54 -15.63
C ALA A 206 4.42 13.91 -15.18
N ASN A 207 5.18 14.58 -16.05
CA ASN A 207 5.75 15.88 -15.73
C ASN A 207 4.67 16.95 -15.61
N SER A 208 4.85 17.87 -14.66
CA SER A 208 3.96 19.00 -14.48
C SER A 208 4.01 19.92 -15.70
N THR A 209 2.88 20.48 -16.10
CA THR A 209 2.75 21.36 -17.27
C THR A 209 2.76 22.85 -16.90
N ALA A 210 2.63 23.16 -15.61
CA ALA A 210 2.67 24.51 -15.07
C ALA A 210 3.56 24.59 -13.83
N THR A 211 3.94 25.81 -13.46
CA THR A 211 4.65 26.11 -12.21
C THR A 211 3.71 26.89 -11.31
N GLY A 212 3.60 26.47 -10.05
CA GLY A 212 2.78 27.17 -9.07
C GLY A 212 2.46 26.32 -7.85
N GLN A 213 1.89 26.98 -6.83
CA GLN A 213 1.28 26.27 -5.71
C GLN A 213 -0.14 25.83 -6.11
N ILE A 214 -0.47 24.59 -5.81
CA ILE A 214 -1.71 23.94 -6.21
C ILE A 214 -2.32 23.17 -5.04
N THR A 215 -3.62 22.90 -5.15
CA THR A 215 -4.26 21.81 -4.41
C THR A 215 -4.05 20.53 -5.19
N LEU A 216 -3.13 19.69 -4.71
CA LEU A 216 -2.92 18.34 -5.23
C LEU A 216 -3.95 17.41 -4.62
N THR A 217 -4.72 16.70 -5.45
CA THR A 217 -5.69 15.70 -5.00
C THR A 217 -5.18 14.31 -5.30
N GLY A 218 -4.92 13.54 -4.24
CA GLY A 218 -4.68 12.12 -4.32
C GLY A 218 -5.99 11.34 -4.19
N THR A 219 -6.28 10.43 -5.11
CA THR A 219 -7.47 9.57 -5.10
C THR A 219 -7.05 8.13 -4.88
N TYR A 220 -7.84 7.38 -4.12
CA TYR A 220 -7.61 5.96 -3.81
C TYR A 220 -7.93 5.02 -4.98
N THR A 221 -7.85 5.47 -6.23
CA THR A 221 -8.22 4.67 -7.41
C THR A 221 -7.44 3.34 -7.44
N GLY A 222 -8.15 2.21 -7.44
CA GLY A 222 -7.55 0.87 -7.39
C GLY A 222 -7.09 0.42 -5.99
N TYR A 223 -7.37 1.22 -4.97
CA TYR A 223 -7.04 0.99 -3.57
C TYR A 223 -8.23 1.24 -2.65
N GLY A 224 -8.23 0.61 -1.49
CA GLY A 224 -9.04 1.01 -0.35
C GLY A 224 -8.14 1.17 0.86
N SER A 225 -8.70 1.69 1.95
CA SER A 225 -7.98 1.69 3.22
C SER A 225 -8.90 1.37 4.37
N GLY A 226 -8.33 0.75 5.39
CA GLY A 226 -9.08 0.24 6.52
C GLY A 226 -8.18 -0.19 7.65
N VAL A 227 -8.80 -0.44 8.80
CA VAL A 227 -8.10 -0.96 9.97
C VAL A 227 -8.13 -2.48 9.91
N ILE A 228 -6.97 -3.11 9.94
CA ILE A 228 -6.80 -4.56 9.97
C ILE A 228 -6.32 -5.03 11.35
N ASN A 229 -6.70 -6.24 11.73
CA ASN A 229 -6.20 -6.92 12.92
C ASN A 229 -6.09 -8.43 12.64
N ASN A 230 -4.89 -8.87 12.27
CA ASN A 230 -4.57 -10.25 11.87
C ASN A 230 -5.69 -10.87 11.02
N PRO A 231 -6.03 -10.22 9.89
CA PRO A 231 -7.26 -10.52 9.16
C PRO A 231 -7.18 -11.92 8.53
N THR A 232 -8.35 -12.53 8.34
CA THR A 232 -8.52 -13.83 7.70
C THR A 232 -9.56 -13.72 6.60
N CYS A 233 -9.62 -14.72 5.72
CA CYS A 233 -10.68 -14.81 4.73
C CYS A 233 -11.38 -16.16 4.82
N MET A 234 -12.70 -16.15 4.66
CA MET A 234 -13.51 -17.35 4.59
C MET A 234 -14.08 -17.48 3.19
N GLN A 235 -14.07 -18.72 2.69
CA GLN A 235 -14.86 -19.11 1.54
C GLN A 235 -15.70 -20.33 1.91
N ILE A 236 -17.01 -20.21 1.79
CA ILE A 236 -17.93 -21.34 1.82
C ILE A 236 -17.99 -21.89 0.39
N VAL A 237 -17.51 -23.11 0.20
CA VAL A 237 -17.72 -23.83 -1.06
C VAL A 237 -19.19 -24.25 -1.09
N THR A 238 -19.97 -23.62 -1.97
CA THR A 238 -21.33 -24.02 -2.30
C THR A 238 -21.33 -24.94 -3.50
#